data_AF-A0A7C5T618-F1
#
_entry.id   AF-A0A7C5T618-F1
#
_cell.length_a   1.000
_cell.length_b   1.000
_cell.length_c   1.000
_cell.angle_alpha   90.00
_cell.angle_beta   90.00
_cell.angle_gamma   90.00
#
_symmetry.space_group_name_H-M   'P 1'
#
loop_
_entity.id
_entity.type
_entity.pdbx_description
1 polymer ?
#
loop_
_entity_poly.entity_id
_entity_poly.type
_entity_poly.pdbx_seq_one_letter_code
_entity_poly.pdbx_strand_id
1 'polypeptide(L)'
;MYYLHPYKALTSNGTCVRYVKSLLLQHLGGGPIVFGAGDEKILALSGFHPEDWPAVNLLSLMLYGWKRGDLDLPPVAAAPVLNERAFAGSPYGRNGVDVYFDFLELKTREAREVTAFYHRARPNVVVVFLGGREFEVAATTDLAAQTLAVRKITPSPHTPEGAATLKYSHALVFKIPPSPKEFMPLTRQIADILKTAASLPPQEKRITKVEKKSIYLLHGGREVEDGVVLDNDVYMYV
;
A
#
# COMPACT_ATOMS: atom_id res chain seq x y z
N MET A 1 -2.38 -17.77 -19.40
CA MET A 1 -2.05 -16.36 -19.08
C MET A 1 -0.55 -16.04 -19.21
N TYR A 2 0.38 -16.96 -18.91
CA TYR A 2 1.83 -16.74 -19.03
C TYR A 2 2.38 -16.39 -20.44
N TYR A 3 1.60 -16.62 -21.50
CA TYR A 3 1.97 -16.27 -22.88
C TYR A 3 1.33 -14.96 -23.37
N LEU A 4 0.57 -14.26 -22.52
CA LEU A 4 0.00 -12.97 -22.87
C LEU A 4 1.01 -11.85 -22.60
N HIS A 5 1.11 -10.93 -23.55
CA HIS A 5 1.85 -9.68 -23.37
C HIS A 5 1.40 -8.97 -22.08
N PRO A 6 2.32 -8.42 -21.25
CA PRO A 6 1.99 -7.79 -19.96
C PRO A 6 0.82 -6.81 -20.01
N TYR A 7 0.81 -5.96 -21.03
CA TYR A 7 -0.33 -5.08 -21.28
C TYR A 7 -1.67 -5.82 -21.36
N LYS A 8 -1.78 -6.86 -22.22
CA LYS A 8 -3.02 -7.62 -22.40
C LYS A 8 -3.45 -8.36 -21.13
N ALA A 9 -2.49 -8.87 -20.36
CA ALA A 9 -2.77 -9.56 -19.10
C ALA A 9 -3.31 -8.59 -18.03
N LEU A 10 -2.69 -7.42 -17.91
CA LEU A 10 -3.03 -6.42 -16.89
C LEU A 10 -4.24 -5.56 -17.28
N THR A 11 -4.60 -5.45 -18.55
CA THR A 11 -5.86 -4.81 -18.98
C THR A 11 -7.01 -5.82 -19.15
N SER A 12 -7.02 -6.90 -18.37
CA SER A 12 -8.10 -7.89 -18.35
C SER A 12 -9.06 -7.65 -17.18
N ASN A 13 -10.25 -8.27 -17.19
CA ASN A 13 -11.30 -8.10 -16.17
C ASN A 13 -11.05 -8.91 -14.88
N GLY A 14 -9.81 -9.31 -14.63
CA GLY A 14 -9.45 -10.09 -13.46
C GLY A 14 -7.93 -10.12 -13.27
N THR A 15 -7.50 -10.61 -12.12
CA THR A 15 -6.09 -10.65 -11.75
C THR A 15 -5.59 -12.09 -11.68
N CYS A 16 -4.46 -12.36 -12.34
CA CYS A 16 -3.71 -13.59 -12.08
C CYS A 16 -2.54 -13.27 -11.14
N VAL A 17 -2.70 -13.61 -9.86
CA VAL A 17 -1.70 -13.34 -8.81
C VAL A 17 -0.33 -13.89 -9.19
N ARG A 18 -0.26 -15.15 -9.68
CA ARG A 18 1.01 -15.75 -10.09
C ARG A 18 1.70 -14.97 -11.20
N TYR A 19 0.93 -14.43 -12.14
CA TYR A 19 1.45 -13.60 -13.22
C TYR A 19 2.02 -12.29 -12.67
N VAL A 20 1.24 -11.57 -11.87
CA VAL A 20 1.66 -10.30 -11.23
C VAL A 20 2.95 -10.48 -10.44
N LYS A 21 3.03 -11.49 -9.57
CA LYS A 21 4.23 -11.77 -8.78
C LYS A 21 5.44 -12.11 -9.64
N SER A 22 5.25 -12.94 -10.67
CA SER A 22 6.34 -13.29 -11.58
C SER A 22 6.87 -12.07 -12.33
N LEU A 23 5.96 -11.20 -12.80
CA LEU A 23 6.30 -9.96 -13.48
C LEU A 23 7.07 -9.01 -12.56
N LEU A 24 6.58 -8.78 -11.33
CA LEU A 24 7.25 -7.86 -10.40
C LEU A 24 8.59 -8.41 -9.91
N LEU A 25 8.69 -9.72 -9.66
CA LEU A 25 9.96 -10.34 -9.25
C LEU A 25 11.06 -10.13 -10.31
N GLN A 26 10.70 -10.22 -11.60
CA GLN A 26 11.64 -10.00 -12.71
C GLN A 26 12.13 -8.55 -12.82
N HIS A 27 11.33 -7.57 -12.39
CA HIS A 27 11.59 -6.14 -12.66
C HIS A 27 11.97 -5.31 -11.43
N LEU A 28 11.47 -5.66 -10.25
CA LEU A 28 11.68 -4.92 -9.00
C LEU A 28 12.59 -5.68 -8.02
N GLY A 29 12.69 -7.01 -8.15
CA GLY A 29 13.26 -7.85 -7.09
C GLY A 29 12.44 -7.75 -5.80
N GLY A 30 12.99 -8.22 -4.67
CA GLY A 30 12.39 -8.05 -3.35
C GLY A 30 11.92 -9.34 -2.65
N GLY A 31 11.14 -9.16 -1.59
CA GLY A 31 10.69 -10.22 -0.68
C GLY A 31 9.43 -10.96 -1.16
N PRO A 32 8.87 -11.87 -0.33
CA PRO A 32 7.71 -12.66 -0.71
C PRO A 32 6.42 -11.85 -0.89
N ILE A 33 6.28 -10.69 -0.21
CA ILE A 33 5.10 -9.81 -0.28
C ILE A 33 5.45 -8.42 -0.83
N VAL A 34 6.50 -7.78 -0.29
CA VAL A 34 6.92 -6.43 -0.70
C VAL A 34 8.08 -6.50 -1.70
N PHE A 35 7.88 -5.90 -2.87
CA PHE A 35 8.86 -5.76 -3.95
C PHE A 35 9.51 -4.37 -3.86
N GLY A 36 10.81 -4.30 -3.57
CA GLY A 36 11.55 -3.06 -3.39
C GLY A 36 12.86 -3.27 -2.61
N ALA A 37 13.80 -2.35 -2.76
CA ALA A 37 15.13 -2.37 -2.14
C ALA A 37 15.14 -1.75 -0.73
N GLY A 38 14.17 -0.91 -0.40
CA GLY A 38 14.02 -0.24 0.90
C GLY A 38 14.54 1.20 0.95
N ASP A 39 14.99 1.76 -0.17
CA ASP A 39 15.37 3.17 -0.33
C ASP A 39 14.30 3.99 -1.08
N GLU A 40 13.17 3.35 -1.42
CA GLU A 40 12.08 3.98 -2.16
C GLU A 40 11.29 4.98 -1.32
N LYS A 41 10.97 6.12 -1.93
CA LYS A 41 10.18 7.18 -1.30
C LYS A 41 8.71 6.82 -1.16
N ILE A 42 8.23 5.86 -1.94
CA ILE A 42 6.83 5.43 -1.97
C ILE A 42 6.73 3.95 -1.60
N LEU A 43 5.78 3.62 -0.73
CA LEU A 43 5.28 2.26 -0.55
C LEU A 43 3.84 2.17 -1.07
N ALA A 44 3.62 1.42 -2.15
CA ALA A 44 2.32 1.21 -2.76
C ALA A 44 1.71 -0.15 -2.37
N LEU A 45 0.47 -0.17 -1.93
CA LEU A 45 -0.23 -1.32 -1.39
C LEU A 45 -1.54 -1.58 -2.15
N SER A 46 -1.83 -2.83 -2.49
CA SER A 46 -3.09 -3.22 -3.12
C SER A 46 -3.45 -4.69 -2.86
N GLY A 47 -4.61 -5.11 -3.35
CA GLY A 47 -5.05 -6.50 -3.31
C GLY A 47 -5.38 -6.98 -1.91
N PHE A 48 -6.11 -6.18 -1.14
CA PHE A 48 -6.61 -6.54 0.19
C PHE A 48 -7.84 -7.45 0.07
N HIS A 49 -8.67 -7.16 -0.93
CA HIS A 49 -9.91 -7.86 -1.26
C HIS A 49 -9.93 -8.26 -2.75
N PRO A 50 -10.74 -9.25 -3.17
CA PRO A 50 -10.83 -9.66 -4.58
C PRO A 50 -11.39 -8.56 -5.48
N GLU A 51 -12.26 -7.68 -4.96
CA GLU A 51 -12.74 -6.49 -5.66
C GLU A 51 -11.63 -5.49 -5.98
N ASP A 52 -10.45 -5.61 -5.35
CA ASP A 52 -9.28 -4.79 -5.67
C ASP A 52 -8.56 -5.25 -6.95
N TRP A 53 -9.05 -6.25 -7.68
CA TRP A 53 -8.46 -6.68 -8.95
C TRP A 53 -8.12 -5.52 -9.93
N PRO A 54 -8.93 -4.46 -10.11
CA PRO A 54 -8.56 -3.40 -11.03
C PRO A 54 -7.39 -2.57 -10.47
N ALA A 55 -7.35 -2.38 -9.16
CA ALA A 55 -6.26 -1.70 -8.47
C ALA A 55 -4.95 -2.50 -8.53
N VAL A 56 -4.99 -3.82 -8.33
CA VAL A 56 -3.84 -4.70 -8.48
C VAL A 56 -3.27 -4.61 -9.89
N ASN A 57 -4.14 -4.74 -10.89
CA ASN A 57 -3.76 -4.74 -12.29
C ASN A 57 -3.18 -3.39 -12.72
N LEU A 58 -3.81 -2.29 -12.32
CA LEU A 58 -3.35 -0.93 -12.62
C LEU A 58 -1.99 -0.64 -11.96
N LEU A 59 -1.82 -0.96 -10.67
CA LEU A 59 -0.55 -0.79 -9.98
C LEU A 59 0.57 -1.60 -10.65
N SER A 60 0.28 -2.86 -11.00
CA SER A 60 1.23 -3.72 -11.69
C SER A 60 1.61 -3.17 -13.08
N LEU A 61 0.65 -2.57 -13.79
CA LEU A 61 0.88 -1.95 -15.10
C LEU A 61 1.75 -0.70 -14.98
N MET A 62 1.50 0.13 -13.96
CA MET A 62 2.31 1.30 -13.66
C MET A 62 3.76 0.92 -13.35
N LEU A 63 3.98 -0.08 -12.49
CA LEU A 63 5.32 -0.54 -12.13
C LEU A 63 6.07 -1.15 -13.32
N TYR A 64 5.36 -1.92 -14.16
CA TYR A 64 5.91 -2.45 -15.41
C TYR A 64 6.33 -1.32 -16.36
N GLY A 65 5.44 -0.34 -16.59
CA GLY A 65 5.73 0.83 -17.43
C GLY A 65 6.91 1.65 -16.90
N TRP A 66 7.02 1.82 -15.59
CA TRP A 66 8.16 2.49 -14.97
C TRP A 66 9.48 1.78 -15.21
N LYS A 67 9.54 0.47 -14.96
CA LYS A 67 10.77 -0.31 -15.17
C LYS A 67 11.20 -0.43 -16.63
N ARG A 68 10.27 -0.18 -17.54
CA ARG A 68 10.51 -0.09 -18.98
C ARG A 68 10.97 1.31 -19.44
N GLY A 69 10.84 2.34 -18.61
CA GLY A 69 11.05 3.74 -18.99
C GLY A 69 9.87 4.37 -19.74
N ASP A 70 8.73 3.68 -19.81
CA ASP A 70 7.51 4.14 -20.51
C ASP A 70 6.62 5.04 -19.62
N LEU A 71 6.85 5.03 -18.31
CA LEU A 71 6.14 5.84 -17.32
C LEU A 71 7.14 6.46 -16.33
N ASP A 72 7.11 7.77 -16.16
CA ASP A 72 7.93 8.47 -15.18
C ASP A 72 7.31 8.37 -13.78
N LEU A 73 7.91 7.56 -12.92
CA LEU A 73 7.54 7.39 -11.52
C LEU A 73 8.75 7.60 -10.61
N PRO A 74 8.55 8.21 -9.42
CA PRO A 74 9.57 8.17 -8.37
C PRO A 74 9.85 6.72 -7.95
N PRO A 75 10.97 6.41 -7.29
CA PRO A 75 11.23 5.08 -6.76
C PRO A 75 10.07 4.59 -5.88
N VAL A 76 9.47 3.45 -6.26
CA VAL A 76 8.32 2.84 -5.60
C VAL A 76 8.64 1.40 -5.18
N ALA A 77 8.50 1.13 -3.89
CA ALA A 77 8.31 -0.22 -3.37
C ALA A 77 6.82 -0.57 -3.42
N ALA A 78 6.48 -1.83 -3.67
CA ALA A 78 5.09 -2.23 -3.83
C ALA A 78 4.76 -3.59 -3.24
N ALA A 79 3.57 -3.71 -2.66
CA ALA A 79 2.90 -4.98 -2.37
C ALA A 79 1.59 -5.01 -3.17
N PRO A 80 1.61 -5.51 -4.41
CA PRO A 80 0.46 -5.41 -5.32
C PRO A 80 -0.68 -6.36 -4.93
N VAL A 81 -0.38 -7.44 -4.20
CA VAL A 81 -1.37 -8.42 -3.75
C VAL A 81 -1.04 -8.76 -2.30
N LEU A 82 -1.66 -8.04 -1.39
CA LEU A 82 -1.46 -8.26 0.04
C LEU A 82 -2.17 -9.51 0.55
N ASN A 83 -3.32 -9.86 0.00
CA ASN A 83 -4.10 -11.03 0.41
C ASN A 83 -4.28 -12.00 -0.76
N GLU A 84 -3.24 -12.77 -1.08
CA GLU A 84 -3.30 -13.74 -2.19
C GLU A 84 -4.43 -14.77 -2.04
N ARG A 85 -4.78 -15.12 -0.79
CA ARG A 85 -5.83 -16.10 -0.50
C ARG A 85 -7.21 -15.60 -0.91
N ALA A 86 -7.46 -14.29 -0.78
CA ALA A 86 -8.70 -13.68 -1.24
C ALA A 86 -8.88 -13.88 -2.76
N PHE A 87 -7.82 -13.70 -3.54
CA PHE A 87 -7.84 -13.89 -5.00
C PHE A 87 -7.89 -15.37 -5.43
N ALA A 88 -7.62 -16.30 -4.51
CA ALA A 88 -7.71 -17.74 -4.77
C ALA A 88 -9.13 -18.31 -4.52
N GLY A 89 -10.13 -17.48 -4.16
CA GLY A 89 -11.51 -17.92 -3.95
C GLY A 89 -11.76 -18.67 -2.63
N SER A 90 -10.87 -18.51 -1.64
CA SER A 90 -11.07 -19.10 -0.32
C SER A 90 -12.18 -18.34 0.44
N PRO A 91 -13.09 -19.04 1.16
CA PRO A 91 -14.26 -18.44 1.78
C PRO A 91 -13.90 -17.43 2.89
N TYR A 92 -14.70 -16.38 3.05
CA TYR A 92 -14.51 -15.33 4.05
C TYR A 92 -14.98 -15.75 5.46
N GLY A 93 -14.30 -15.28 6.53
CA GLY A 93 -14.82 -15.33 7.91
C GLY A 93 -13.98 -16.14 8.92
N ARG A 94 -14.56 -16.45 10.09
CA ARG A 94 -13.86 -16.94 11.31
C ARG A 94 -13.00 -18.20 11.16
N ASN A 95 -13.23 -19.04 10.15
CA ASN A 95 -12.43 -20.23 9.82
C ASN A 95 -11.91 -20.19 8.36
N GLY A 96 -11.89 -19.01 7.72
CA GLY A 96 -11.56 -18.78 6.31
C GLY A 96 -10.51 -17.67 6.10
N VAL A 97 -10.50 -17.01 4.94
CA VAL A 97 -9.61 -15.87 4.67
C VAL A 97 -10.00 -14.73 5.58
N ASP A 98 -9.09 -14.35 6.47
CA ASP A 98 -9.21 -13.11 7.21
C ASP A 98 -8.94 -11.96 6.23
N VAL A 99 -10.00 -11.23 5.89
CA VAL A 99 -9.93 -10.05 5.02
C VAL A 99 -9.51 -8.81 5.82
N TYR A 100 -9.38 -8.99 7.13
CA TYR A 100 -9.04 -7.94 8.07
C TYR A 100 -7.54 -7.68 8.00
N PHE A 101 -7.17 -6.75 7.12
CA PHE A 101 -5.84 -6.15 7.14
C PHE A 101 -5.81 -5.08 8.22
N ASP A 102 -5.64 -5.55 9.45
CA ASP A 102 -5.52 -4.68 10.61
C ASP A 102 -4.07 -4.22 10.80
N PHE A 103 -3.82 -2.97 10.44
CA PHE A 103 -2.55 -2.29 10.71
C PHE A 103 -2.41 -1.88 12.18
N LEU A 104 -3.39 -2.16 13.03
CA LEU A 104 -3.32 -1.98 14.49
C LEU A 104 -2.92 -3.27 15.20
N GLU A 105 -3.64 -4.37 14.97
CA GLU A 105 -3.43 -5.61 15.72
C GLU A 105 -2.32 -6.49 15.15
N LEU A 106 -1.95 -6.30 13.87
CA LEU A 106 -0.88 -7.06 13.19
C LEU A 106 -1.00 -8.58 13.37
N LYS A 107 -2.22 -9.12 13.29
CA LYS A 107 -2.50 -10.55 13.49
C LYS A 107 -1.96 -11.41 12.35
N THR A 108 -1.95 -10.89 11.12
CA THR A 108 -1.53 -11.62 9.92
C THR A 108 -0.04 -11.49 9.66
N ARG A 109 0.54 -12.47 8.94
CA ARG A 109 1.97 -12.41 8.55
C ARG A 109 2.21 -11.24 7.60
N GLU A 110 1.26 -11.02 6.71
CA GLU A 110 1.33 -10.04 5.65
C GLU A 110 1.33 -8.61 6.23
N ALA A 111 0.48 -8.33 7.22
CA ALA A 111 0.50 -7.05 7.94
C ALA A 111 1.84 -6.83 8.66
N ARG A 112 2.38 -7.86 9.34
CA ARG A 112 3.70 -7.77 10.00
C ARG A 112 4.85 -7.51 9.01
N GLU A 113 4.83 -8.15 7.85
CA GLU A 113 5.87 -7.98 6.83
C GLU A 113 5.84 -6.56 6.25
N VAL A 114 4.66 -6.04 5.93
CA VAL A 114 4.48 -4.66 5.46
C VAL A 114 4.91 -3.66 6.53
N THR A 115 4.48 -3.84 7.78
CA THR A 115 4.86 -2.96 8.89
C THR A 115 6.38 -3.00 9.16
N ALA A 116 7.00 -4.18 9.11
CA ALA A 116 8.44 -4.30 9.25
C ALA A 116 9.19 -3.60 8.10
N PHE A 117 8.75 -3.78 6.85
CA PHE A 117 9.31 -3.05 5.71
C PHE A 117 9.15 -1.54 5.90
N TYR A 118 7.97 -1.10 6.31
CA TYR A 118 7.65 0.31 6.56
C TYR A 118 8.60 0.96 7.54
N HIS A 119 8.82 0.35 8.71
CA HIS A 119 9.71 0.90 9.74
C HIS A 119 11.18 0.90 9.32
N ARG A 120 11.59 -0.05 8.46
CA ARG A 120 12.94 -0.12 7.92
C ARG A 120 13.17 0.93 6.83
N ALA A 121 12.25 1.03 5.86
CA ALA A 121 12.40 1.85 4.67
C ALA A 121 12.04 3.33 4.89
N ARG A 122 11.15 3.61 5.86
CA ARG A 122 10.66 4.97 6.18
C ARG A 122 10.22 5.77 4.93
N PRO A 123 9.30 5.22 4.11
CA PRO A 123 8.88 5.90 2.89
C PRO A 123 8.23 7.26 3.22
N ASN A 124 8.40 8.25 2.35
CA ASN A 124 7.74 9.56 2.50
C ASN A 124 6.24 9.48 2.21
N VAL A 125 5.81 8.52 1.39
CA VAL A 125 4.41 8.36 0.98
C VAL A 125 4.01 6.90 1.05
N VAL A 126 2.88 6.61 1.69
CA VAL A 126 2.17 5.33 1.58
C VAL A 126 0.98 5.52 0.66
N VAL A 127 0.79 4.60 -0.27
CA VAL A 127 -0.31 4.68 -1.23
C VAL A 127 -1.11 3.40 -1.18
N VAL A 128 -2.42 3.52 -0.98
CA VAL A 128 -3.34 2.38 -0.94
C VAL A 128 -4.20 2.43 -2.20
N PHE A 129 -4.12 1.39 -3.02
CA PHE A 129 -4.96 1.22 -4.21
C PHE A 129 -6.05 0.19 -3.93
N LEU A 130 -7.30 0.63 -4.05
CA LEU A 130 -8.51 -0.16 -3.81
C LEU A 130 -9.39 -0.24 -5.06
N GLY A 131 -10.22 -1.27 -5.14
CA GLY A 131 -11.32 -1.34 -6.09
C GLY A 131 -12.38 -0.27 -5.79
N GLY A 132 -12.83 0.43 -6.82
CA GLY A 132 -13.83 1.49 -6.73
C GLY A 132 -14.92 1.33 -7.79
N ARG A 133 -16.03 2.05 -7.62
CA ARG A 133 -17.01 2.21 -8.73
C ARG A 133 -16.54 3.24 -9.74
N GLU A 134 -15.92 4.30 -9.25
CA GLU A 134 -15.38 5.43 -10.00
C GLU A 134 -13.95 5.70 -9.53
N PHE A 135 -13.21 6.47 -10.32
CA PHE A 135 -11.89 6.93 -9.93
C PHE A 135 -12.01 7.96 -8.81
N GLU A 136 -11.39 7.68 -7.66
CA GLU A 136 -11.31 8.62 -6.54
C GLU A 136 -9.87 8.72 -6.04
N VAL A 137 -9.48 9.91 -5.59
CA VAL A 137 -8.23 10.14 -4.88
C VAL A 137 -8.51 10.90 -3.60
N ALA A 138 -7.92 10.45 -2.50
CA ALA A 138 -8.01 11.10 -1.21
C ALA A 138 -6.65 11.10 -0.51
N ALA A 139 -6.43 12.08 0.36
CA ALA A 139 -5.26 12.16 1.22
C ALA A 139 -5.67 12.13 2.70
N THR A 140 -4.77 11.68 3.57
CA THR A 140 -5.08 11.59 5.01
C THR A 140 -4.52 12.75 5.82
N THR A 141 -3.45 13.39 5.34
CA THR A 141 -2.84 14.56 5.96
C THR A 141 -3.34 15.84 5.31
N ASP A 142 -3.49 16.93 6.08
CA ASP A 142 -3.87 18.25 5.56
C ASP A 142 -2.90 18.75 4.47
N LEU A 143 -1.60 18.60 4.70
CA LEU A 143 -0.58 19.06 3.75
C LEU A 143 -0.71 18.36 2.39
N ALA A 144 -0.87 17.02 2.37
CA ALA A 144 -1.06 16.30 1.11
C ALA A 144 -2.41 16.64 0.45
N ALA A 145 -3.49 16.77 1.22
CA ALA A 145 -4.80 17.12 0.69
C ALA A 145 -4.79 18.49 -0.02
N GLN A 146 -4.18 19.49 0.62
CA GLN A 146 -4.02 20.83 0.04
C GLN A 146 -3.09 20.84 -1.16
N THR A 147 -1.91 20.22 -1.05
CA THR A 147 -0.89 20.24 -2.12
C THR A 147 -1.38 19.53 -3.38
N LEU A 148 -2.11 18.43 -3.24
CA LEU A 148 -2.59 17.63 -4.36
C LEU A 148 -3.99 18.06 -4.83
N ALA A 149 -4.61 19.02 -4.15
CA ALA A 149 -6.00 19.44 -4.38
C ALA A 149 -7.01 18.26 -4.36
N VAL A 150 -6.87 17.37 -3.37
CA VAL A 150 -7.73 16.19 -3.18
C VAL A 150 -8.48 16.26 -1.86
N ARG A 151 -9.57 15.48 -1.74
CA ARG A 151 -10.35 15.44 -0.50
C ARG A 151 -9.50 14.86 0.65
N LYS A 152 -9.65 15.43 1.84
CA LYS A 152 -9.11 14.83 3.08
C LYS A 152 -10.06 13.74 3.58
N ILE A 153 -9.50 12.62 4.03
CA ILE A 153 -10.23 11.55 4.74
C ILE A 153 -9.53 11.21 6.06
N THR A 154 -10.30 10.69 7.02
CA THR A 154 -9.76 10.09 8.24
C THR A 154 -10.11 8.61 8.23
N PRO A 155 -9.19 7.73 7.80
CA PRO A 155 -9.48 6.31 7.72
C PRO A 155 -9.55 5.66 9.11
N SER A 156 -10.32 4.59 9.22
CA SER A 156 -10.27 3.72 10.39
C SER A 156 -8.98 2.89 10.35
N PRO A 157 -8.28 2.68 11.48
CA PRO A 157 -7.09 1.82 11.52
C PRO A 157 -7.39 0.36 11.16
N HIS A 158 -8.66 -0.02 11.24
CA HIS A 158 -9.19 -1.35 10.97
C HIS A 158 -9.56 -1.59 9.48
N THR A 159 -9.26 -0.64 8.60
CA THR A 159 -9.50 -0.80 7.15
C THR A 159 -8.17 -0.77 6.39
N PRO A 160 -8.12 -1.21 5.12
CA PRO A 160 -6.92 -1.09 4.29
C PRO A 160 -6.36 0.33 4.21
N GLU A 161 -7.23 1.33 4.16
CA GLU A 161 -6.86 2.74 4.23
C GLU A 161 -6.15 3.09 5.55
N GLY A 162 -6.36 2.30 6.60
CA GLY A 162 -5.65 2.34 7.88
C GLY A 162 -4.13 2.15 7.74
N ALA A 163 -3.61 1.63 6.63
CA ALA A 163 -2.19 1.70 6.30
C ALA A 163 -1.66 3.15 6.30
N ALA A 164 -2.54 4.13 6.10
CA ALA A 164 -2.24 5.54 6.18
C ALA A 164 -1.99 6.07 7.60
N THR A 165 -2.35 5.29 8.64
CA THR A 165 -2.09 5.65 10.03
C THR A 165 -0.64 5.36 10.43
N LEU A 166 0.09 4.62 9.58
CA LEU A 166 1.51 4.41 9.67
C LEU A 166 2.24 5.77 9.64
N LYS A 167 3.11 6.00 10.62
CA LYS A 167 3.72 7.32 10.85
C LYS A 167 4.94 7.55 9.94
N TYR A 168 5.13 8.81 9.55
CA TYR A 168 6.26 9.43 8.82
C TYR A 168 5.91 9.72 7.36
N SER A 169 4.85 9.11 6.88
CA SER A 169 4.42 9.25 5.50
C SER A 169 3.18 10.12 5.40
N HIS A 170 3.09 10.85 4.30
CA HIS A 170 1.79 11.18 3.75
C HIS A 170 1.12 9.90 3.29
N ALA A 171 -0.21 9.86 3.31
CA ALA A 171 -0.91 8.74 2.72
C ALA A 171 -1.97 9.16 1.73
N LEU A 172 -2.04 8.39 0.65
CA LEU A 172 -2.99 8.55 -0.44
C LEU A 172 -3.81 7.28 -0.60
N VAL A 173 -5.10 7.45 -0.84
CA VAL A 173 -6.01 6.35 -1.18
C VAL A 173 -6.54 6.60 -2.57
N PHE A 174 -6.29 5.65 -3.47
CA PHE A 174 -6.84 5.62 -4.82
C PHE A 174 -7.92 4.55 -4.89
N LYS A 175 -9.10 4.90 -5.40
CA LYS A 175 -10.10 3.92 -5.80
C LYS A 175 -10.12 3.82 -7.32
N ILE A 176 -10.00 2.62 -7.84
CA ILE A 176 -9.82 2.35 -9.27
C ILE A 176 -11.09 1.68 -9.83
N PRO A 177 -11.72 2.23 -10.87
CA PRO A 177 -12.90 1.65 -11.48
C PRO A 177 -12.59 0.32 -12.17
N PRO A 178 -13.56 -0.62 -12.29
CA PRO A 178 -13.39 -1.90 -12.98
C PRO A 178 -13.44 -1.75 -14.51
N SER A 179 -12.75 -0.75 -15.05
CA SER A 179 -12.76 -0.38 -16.47
C SER A 179 -11.32 -0.41 -17.02
N PRO A 180 -10.83 -1.57 -17.52
CA PRO A 180 -9.44 -1.68 -18.00
C PRO A 180 -9.08 -0.73 -19.14
N LYS A 181 -10.08 -0.26 -19.91
CA LYS A 181 -9.89 0.74 -20.97
C LYS A 181 -9.40 2.08 -20.42
N GLU A 182 -9.70 2.38 -19.17
CA GLU A 182 -9.30 3.62 -18.49
C GLU A 182 -7.93 3.50 -17.82
N PHE A 183 -7.32 2.32 -17.75
CA PHE A 183 -6.07 2.16 -17.00
C PHE A 183 -4.93 3.00 -17.57
N MET A 184 -4.80 3.08 -18.89
CA MET A 184 -3.74 3.87 -19.53
C MET A 184 -3.83 5.38 -19.21
N PRO A 185 -4.96 6.08 -19.41
CA PRO A 185 -5.05 7.48 -19.02
C PRO A 185 -4.87 7.66 -17.51
N LEU A 186 -5.39 6.74 -16.68
CA LEU A 186 -5.23 6.79 -15.23
C LEU A 186 -3.77 6.61 -14.78
N THR A 187 -2.98 5.76 -15.43
CA THR A 187 -1.57 5.54 -15.04
C THR A 187 -0.75 6.83 -15.08
N ARG A 188 -0.97 7.68 -16.10
CA ARG A 188 -0.28 8.97 -16.22
C ARG A 188 -0.75 9.96 -15.16
N GLN A 189 -2.07 10.07 -15.00
CA GLN A 189 -2.66 10.94 -13.97
C GLN A 189 -2.17 10.58 -12.57
N ILE A 190 -2.16 9.29 -12.22
CA ILE A 190 -1.67 8.81 -10.92
C ILE A 190 -0.17 9.07 -10.81
N ALA A 191 0.63 8.83 -11.85
CA ALA A 191 2.06 9.10 -11.82
C ALA A 191 2.39 10.56 -11.49
N ASP A 192 1.65 11.52 -12.06
CA ASP A 192 1.83 12.94 -11.76
C ASP A 192 1.47 13.29 -10.31
N ILE A 193 0.41 12.70 -9.78
CA ILE A 193 0.03 12.83 -8.36
C ILE A 193 1.14 12.25 -7.46
N LEU A 194 1.67 11.07 -7.80
CA LEU A 194 2.71 10.39 -7.01
C LEU A 194 4.04 11.14 -7.04
N LYS A 195 4.43 11.74 -8.16
CA LYS A 195 5.62 12.60 -8.24
C LYS A 195 5.50 13.80 -7.30
N THR A 196 4.35 14.46 -7.32
CA THR A 196 4.07 15.59 -6.43
C THR A 196 4.08 15.13 -4.97
N ALA A 197 3.42 14.02 -4.66
CA ALA A 197 3.39 13.48 -3.31
C ALA A 197 4.79 13.09 -2.79
N ALA A 198 5.63 12.48 -3.61
CA ALA A 198 7.00 12.07 -3.23
C ALA A 198 7.93 13.26 -2.93
N SER A 199 7.57 14.46 -3.37
CA SER A 199 8.29 15.71 -3.08
C SER A 199 7.91 16.32 -1.73
N LEU A 200 6.83 15.85 -1.09
CA LEU A 200 6.39 16.35 0.20
C LEU A 200 7.43 16.03 1.31
N PRO A 201 7.61 16.94 2.28
CA PRO A 201 8.48 16.70 3.41
C PRO A 201 7.95 15.54 4.27
N PRO A 202 8.83 14.73 4.90
CA PRO A 202 8.39 13.68 5.82
C PRO A 202 7.51 14.24 6.95
N GLN A 203 6.54 13.43 7.39
CA GLN A 203 5.68 13.82 8.52
C GLN A 203 6.44 13.63 9.85
N GLU A 204 6.74 14.71 10.54
CA GLU A 204 7.24 14.65 11.91
C GLU A 204 6.08 14.39 12.88
N LYS A 205 6.21 13.40 13.78
CA LYS A 205 5.37 13.38 14.99
C LYS A 205 6.22 13.20 16.24
N ARG A 206 5.63 13.56 17.37
CA ARG A 206 6.25 13.47 18.68
C ARG A 206 6.56 12.00 19.04
N ILE A 207 7.58 11.85 19.86
CA ILE A 207 7.93 10.58 20.50
C ILE A 207 7.16 10.52 21.82
N THR A 208 6.54 9.39 22.10
CA THR A 208 5.70 9.15 23.27
C THR A 208 6.15 7.87 23.96
N LYS A 209 6.26 7.92 25.29
CA LYS A 209 6.54 6.74 26.10
C LYS A 209 5.22 6.13 26.58
N VAL A 210 5.06 4.83 26.40
CA VAL A 210 3.86 4.07 26.79
C VAL A 210 4.23 2.85 27.64
N GLU A 211 3.23 2.25 28.28
CA GLU A 211 3.40 0.99 28.99
C GLU A 211 3.92 -0.12 28.09
N LYS A 212 4.55 -1.13 28.69
CA LYS A 212 5.14 -2.23 27.93
C LYS A 212 4.05 -3.22 27.47
N LYS A 213 3.66 -3.13 26.19
CA LYS A 213 2.86 -4.15 25.48
C LYS A 213 3.62 -4.69 24.27
N SER A 214 3.49 -5.99 24.02
CA SER A 214 4.16 -6.67 22.89
C SER A 214 3.78 -6.08 21.53
N ILE A 215 2.52 -5.65 21.38
CA ILE A 215 2.02 -5.03 20.14
C ILE A 215 2.79 -3.76 19.77
N TYR A 216 3.26 -2.99 20.75
CA TYR A 216 4.02 -1.75 20.49
C TYR A 216 5.39 -2.01 19.86
N LEU A 217 6.03 -3.14 20.21
CA LEU A 217 7.28 -3.55 19.57
C LEU A 217 7.07 -3.95 18.10
N LEU A 218 5.90 -4.51 17.77
CA LEU A 218 5.54 -4.84 16.39
C LEU A 218 5.31 -3.58 15.54
N HIS A 219 4.97 -2.45 16.17
CA HIS A 219 4.84 -1.12 15.56
C HIS A 219 6.13 -0.30 15.61
N GLY A 220 7.29 -0.97 15.65
CA GLY A 220 8.59 -0.31 15.64
C GLY A 220 8.96 0.40 16.94
N GLY A 221 8.22 0.16 18.03
CA GLY A 221 8.56 0.66 19.35
C GLY A 221 9.89 0.13 19.87
N ARG A 222 10.60 0.96 20.62
CA ARG A 222 11.86 0.59 21.28
C ARG A 222 11.63 0.39 22.77
N GLU A 223 11.98 -0.79 23.26
CA GLU A 223 11.90 -1.10 24.70
C GLU A 223 12.86 -0.21 25.52
N VAL A 224 12.37 0.25 26.67
CA VAL A 224 13.12 0.98 27.70
C VAL A 224 12.74 0.40 29.08
N GLU A 225 13.49 0.74 30.14
CA GLU A 225 13.41 0.07 31.46
C GLU A 225 11.99 -0.09 32.02
N ASP A 226 11.13 0.90 31.84
CA ASP A 226 9.77 0.98 32.39
C ASP A 226 8.69 1.16 31.31
N GLY A 227 8.98 0.82 30.04
CA GLY A 227 7.99 0.95 28.97
C GLY A 227 8.49 0.71 27.55
N VAL A 228 7.72 1.22 26.60
CA VAL A 228 8.10 1.25 25.19
C VAL A 228 8.04 2.70 24.72
N VAL A 229 9.11 3.16 24.09
CA VAL A 229 9.11 4.43 23.39
C VAL A 229 8.52 4.18 22.01
N LEU A 230 7.29 4.65 21.84
CA LEU A 230 6.66 4.72 20.55
C LEU A 230 7.02 6.04 19.93
N ASP A 231 7.43 5.94 18.69
CA ASP A 231 7.51 7.08 17.87
C ASP A 231 6.18 7.24 17.14
N ASN A 232 4.98 6.93 17.63
CA ASN A 232 3.73 7.03 16.83
C ASN A 232 2.43 7.18 17.66
N ASP A 233 1.32 7.47 16.99
CA ASP A 233 -0.03 7.62 17.59
C ASP A 233 -0.78 6.28 17.69
N VAL A 234 -0.10 5.13 17.54
CA VAL A 234 -0.73 3.81 17.62
C VAL A 234 -1.48 3.64 18.94
N TYR A 235 -1.01 4.29 20.01
CA TYR A 235 -1.68 4.31 21.32
C TYR A 235 -3.11 4.87 21.30
N MET A 236 -3.47 5.76 20.35
CA MET A 236 -4.83 6.31 20.33
C MET A 236 -5.88 5.27 19.91
N TYR A 237 -5.42 4.15 19.36
CA TYR A 237 -6.26 3.15 18.74
C TYR A 237 -6.18 1.78 19.44
N VAL A 238 -5.16 1.53 20.28
CA VAL A 238 -4.97 0.31 21.10
C VAL A 238 -5.57 0.45 22.50
#